data_AF-A0A2K3PSB2-F1
#
_entry.id   AF-A0A2K3PSB2-F1
#
_cell.length_a   1.000
_cell.length_b   1.000
_cell.length_c   1.000
_cell.angle_alpha   90.00
_cell.angle_beta   90.00
_cell.angle_gamma   90.00
#
_symmetry.space_group_name_H-M   'P 1'
#
loop_
_entity.id
_entity.type
_entity.pdbx_description
1 polymer ?
#
loop_
_entity_poly.entity_id
_entity_poly.type
_entity_poly.pdbx_seq_one_letter_code
_entity_poly.pdbx_strand_id
1 'polypeptide(L)'
;MSQTTSSAAVEGAAISITGPPLLQLTYNVECSNCSDASMVRRIVFTDGISWVARIRLPQLEAVFGDREVLDVVSTLKVEMANRKFRQQMAGIQATLSSFTFDQIGSLYWDEQTSDFFIGPEIETGKGPWASSTDYYADLANHALQVCVRNAAPGVETSCSFAIPILFKHLMSLYGHSSPMRGPFSLTNRDFGAHNLLVNDDFEIVGVIDLDGVMAAPIEVVAQYPVLTGLEREPPGHVETRPAAIDRIRRTEPRLKEYKDMVEMAEARIGMNKEGNAPMANLMLSEAASVFQGLVRYGGHQKFVNDKWMEAYLKLLRGHIRSGEQQTP
;
A
#
# COMPACT_ATOMS: atom_id res chain seq x y z
N MET A 1 4.48 12.58 -64.21
CA MET A 1 3.33 13.10 -63.43
C MET A 1 3.02 12.07 -62.34
N SER A 2 2.96 12.56 -61.12
CA SER A 2 2.87 11.82 -59.86
C SER A 2 1.54 11.07 -59.70
N GLN A 3 1.58 9.85 -59.16
CA GLN A 3 0.42 9.24 -58.51
C GLN A 3 0.72 9.10 -57.02
N THR A 4 -0.08 9.80 -56.24
CA THR A 4 -0.05 9.92 -54.79
C THR A 4 -0.68 8.68 -54.15
N THR A 5 0.03 8.02 -53.24
CA THR A 5 -0.49 6.97 -52.36
C THR A 5 -1.12 7.60 -51.12
N SER A 6 -2.39 7.32 -50.84
CA SER A 6 -3.06 7.63 -49.57
C SER A 6 -3.34 6.34 -48.81
N SER A 7 -2.77 6.26 -47.60
CA SER A 7 -2.97 5.23 -46.59
C SER A 7 -4.38 5.31 -45.99
N ALA A 8 -5.12 4.20 -45.97
CA ALA A 8 -6.39 4.08 -45.25
C ALA A 8 -6.12 3.50 -43.86
N ALA A 9 -6.52 4.24 -42.82
CA ALA A 9 -6.51 3.80 -41.43
C ALA A 9 -7.62 2.78 -41.16
N VAL A 10 -7.34 1.79 -40.32
CA VAL A 10 -8.30 0.78 -39.86
C VAL A 10 -9.14 1.39 -38.72
N GLU A 11 -10.43 1.56 -38.96
CA GLU A 11 -11.44 1.99 -38.00
C GLU A 11 -11.66 0.91 -36.91
N GLY A 12 -11.55 1.30 -35.64
CA GLY A 12 -11.81 0.44 -34.49
C GLY A 12 -13.31 0.17 -34.29
N ALA A 13 -13.68 -1.09 -34.06
CA ALA A 13 -15.06 -1.50 -33.84
C ALA A 13 -15.62 -0.95 -32.51
N ALA A 14 -16.72 -0.19 -32.58
CA ALA A 14 -17.46 0.30 -31.42
C ALA A 14 -18.35 -0.82 -30.84
N ILE A 15 -18.15 -1.19 -29.58
CA ILE A 15 -19.06 -2.06 -28.83
C ILE A 15 -20.05 -1.17 -28.08
N SER A 16 -21.34 -1.24 -28.44
CA SER A 16 -22.42 -0.53 -27.75
C SER A 16 -22.94 -1.39 -26.59
N ILE A 17 -22.90 -0.85 -25.36
CA ILE A 17 -23.56 -1.45 -24.19
C ILE A 17 -24.83 -0.63 -23.94
N THR A 18 -25.99 -1.27 -24.07
CA THR A 18 -27.29 -0.61 -23.86
C THR A 18 -27.63 -0.52 -22.37
N GLY A 19 -27.69 0.71 -21.85
CA GLY A 19 -28.28 1.07 -20.56
C GLY A 19 -29.56 1.91 -20.73
N PRO A 20 -30.18 2.40 -19.64
CA PRO A 20 -31.34 3.29 -19.74
C PRO A 20 -31.02 4.55 -20.59
N PRO A 21 -32.02 5.18 -21.21
CA PRO A 21 -31.86 6.05 -22.40
C PRO A 21 -30.94 7.27 -22.25
N LEU A 22 -30.53 7.60 -21.03
CA LEU A 22 -29.68 8.74 -20.69
C LEU A 22 -28.19 8.38 -20.53
N LEU A 23 -27.81 7.11 -20.61
CA LEU A 23 -26.44 6.65 -20.48
C LEU A 23 -26.01 5.91 -21.76
N GLN A 24 -25.81 6.66 -22.84
CA GLN A 24 -25.06 6.15 -23.99
C GLN A 24 -23.56 6.32 -23.70
N LEU A 25 -22.82 5.22 -23.82
CA LEU A 25 -21.37 5.18 -23.67
C LEU A 25 -20.76 5.35 -25.07
N THR A 26 -20.04 6.44 -25.30
CA THR A 26 -19.22 6.60 -26.51
C THR A 26 -17.79 6.29 -26.13
N TYR A 27 -17.24 5.20 -26.67
CA TYR A 27 -15.89 4.74 -26.36
C TYR A 27 -14.89 5.44 -27.28
N ASN A 28 -14.11 6.38 -26.73
CA ASN A 28 -12.90 6.88 -27.36
C ASN A 28 -11.69 6.24 -26.68
N VAL A 29 -10.86 5.53 -27.47
CA VAL A 29 -9.61 4.93 -26.98
C VAL A 29 -8.56 6.03 -26.89
N GLU A 30 -8.45 6.64 -25.71
CA GLU A 30 -7.18 7.24 -25.28
C GLU A 30 -6.59 6.37 -24.18
N CYS A 31 -5.36 5.92 -24.41
CA CYS A 31 -4.72 4.84 -23.67
C CYS A 31 -3.90 5.39 -22.48
N SER A 32 -4.18 4.92 -21.26
CA SER A 32 -3.44 5.33 -20.06
C SER A 32 -3.50 4.30 -18.89
N ASN A 33 -2.56 3.35 -18.88
CA ASN A 33 -1.94 2.52 -17.81
C ASN A 33 -2.64 1.88 -16.58
N CYS A 34 -1.99 0.76 -16.24
CA CYS A 34 -2.36 -0.39 -15.44
C CYS A 34 -1.65 -0.44 -14.07
N SER A 35 -2.37 -0.89 -13.04
CA SER A 35 -1.87 -1.89 -12.08
C SER A 35 -2.01 -3.28 -12.71
N ASP A 36 -1.33 -4.31 -12.22
CA ASP A 36 -1.32 -5.69 -12.78
C ASP A 36 -2.73 -6.30 -13.05
N ALA A 37 -3.83 -5.70 -12.57
CA ALA A 37 -5.21 -6.11 -12.85
C ALA A 37 -6.24 -4.96 -13.05
N SER A 38 -5.85 -3.69 -13.04
CA SER A 38 -6.83 -2.59 -13.17
C SER A 38 -6.24 -1.29 -13.71
N MET A 39 -7.06 -0.50 -14.39
CA MET A 39 -6.68 0.69 -15.13
C MET A 39 -7.61 1.84 -14.77
N VAL A 40 -7.08 3.05 -14.59
CA VAL A 40 -7.91 4.23 -14.33
C VAL A 40 -8.27 4.88 -15.66
N ARG A 41 -9.55 5.18 -15.88
CA ARG A 41 -10.08 5.76 -17.11
C ARG A 41 -11.06 6.87 -16.82
N ARG A 42 -10.99 7.94 -17.62
CA ARG A 42 -12.06 8.92 -17.70
C ARG A 42 -13.17 8.34 -18.59
N ILE A 43 -14.35 8.12 -18.02
CA ILE A 43 -15.55 7.71 -18.73
C ILE A 43 -16.34 8.99 -19.00
N VAL A 44 -16.53 9.33 -20.27
CA VAL A 44 -17.35 10.48 -20.68
C VAL A 44 -18.71 9.96 -21.13
N PHE A 45 -19.76 10.46 -20.50
CA PHE A 45 -21.14 10.14 -20.84
C PHE A 45 -21.67 11.11 -21.90
N THR A 46 -22.70 10.71 -22.63
CA THR A 46 -23.33 11.52 -23.69
C THR A 46 -23.96 12.82 -23.20
N ASP A 47 -24.21 12.96 -21.91
CA ASP A 47 -24.70 14.18 -21.28
C ASP A 47 -23.57 15.17 -20.90
N GLY A 48 -22.32 14.84 -21.24
CA GLY A 48 -21.13 15.64 -20.94
C GLY A 48 -20.59 15.45 -19.53
N ILE A 49 -21.22 14.62 -18.69
CA ILE A 49 -20.66 14.23 -17.39
C ILE A 49 -19.46 13.31 -17.63
N SER A 50 -18.39 13.48 -16.86
CA SER A 50 -17.26 12.56 -16.89
C SER A 50 -16.96 12.01 -15.51
N TRP A 51 -16.76 10.69 -15.42
CA TRP A 51 -16.29 10.02 -14.21
C TRP A 51 -14.86 9.57 -14.38
N VAL A 52 -14.07 9.62 -13.30
CA VAL A 52 -12.80 8.90 -13.22
C VAL A 52 -13.09 7.55 -12.57
N ALA A 53 -12.98 6.48 -13.32
CA ALA A 53 -13.31 5.14 -12.88
C ALA A 53 -12.10 4.20 -12.97
N ARG A 54 -11.97 3.32 -11.98
CA ARG A 54 -11.02 2.20 -12.02
C ARG A 54 -11.69 1.00 -12.68
N ILE A 55 -11.25 0.65 -13.89
CA ILE A 55 -11.78 -0.45 -14.69
C ILE A 55 -10.86 -1.66 -14.51
N ARG A 56 -11.42 -2.82 -14.17
CA ARG A 56 -10.66 -4.08 -14.17
C ARG A 56 -10.22 -4.41 -15.59
N LEU A 57 -8.94 -4.69 -15.76
CA LEU A 57 -8.45 -5.24 -17.01
C LEU A 57 -8.99 -6.68 -17.11
N PRO A 58 -9.50 -7.12 -18.26
CA PRO A 58 -9.72 -8.53 -18.49
C PRO A 58 -8.38 -9.26 -18.27
N GLN A 59 -8.43 -10.46 -17.69
CA GLN A 59 -7.24 -11.31 -17.65
C GLN A 59 -6.70 -11.39 -19.08
N LEU A 60 -5.42 -11.02 -19.29
CA LEU A 60 -4.83 -10.85 -20.62
C LEU A 60 -5.01 -12.09 -21.52
N GLU A 61 -5.30 -13.26 -20.94
CA GLU A 61 -5.56 -14.52 -21.65
C GLU A 61 -6.91 -14.56 -22.40
N ALA A 62 -7.92 -13.78 -22.01
CA ALA A 62 -9.27 -13.89 -22.58
C ALA A 62 -9.58 -12.87 -23.70
N VAL A 63 -8.77 -11.81 -23.84
CA VAL A 63 -8.99 -10.74 -24.84
C VAL A 63 -7.92 -10.72 -25.91
N PHE A 64 -6.71 -11.20 -25.62
CA PHE A 64 -5.65 -11.36 -26.61
C PHE A 64 -5.52 -12.84 -26.97
N GLY A 65 -6.48 -13.31 -27.77
CA GLY A 65 -6.19 -14.41 -28.68
C GLY A 65 -5.02 -13.93 -29.56
N ASP A 66 -3.87 -14.57 -29.35
CA ASP A 66 -2.56 -14.19 -29.87
C ASP A 66 -1.99 -12.86 -29.33
N ARG A 67 -0.80 -13.01 -28.74
CA ARG A 67 -0.02 -12.00 -28.02
C ARG A 67 0.42 -10.87 -28.97
N GLU A 68 -0.35 -9.81 -29.15
CA GLU A 68 0.23 -8.53 -29.55
C GLU A 68 1.05 -7.99 -28.37
N VAL A 69 2.32 -8.37 -28.36
CA VAL A 69 3.33 -7.77 -27.49
C VAL A 69 3.32 -6.28 -27.78
N LEU A 70 3.00 -5.45 -26.77
CA LEU A 70 3.19 -4.00 -26.85
C LEU A 70 4.57 -3.74 -27.45
N ASP A 71 4.63 -2.87 -28.46
CA ASP A 71 5.92 -2.53 -29.04
C ASP A 71 6.87 -2.00 -27.94
N VAL A 72 8.18 -2.10 -28.20
CA VAL A 72 9.21 -1.76 -27.21
C VAL A 72 9.04 -0.32 -26.70
N VAL A 73 8.64 0.62 -27.55
CA VAL A 73 8.44 2.02 -27.20
C VAL A 73 7.24 2.18 -26.27
N SER A 74 6.12 1.51 -26.57
CA SER A 74 4.93 1.51 -25.72
C SER A 74 5.22 0.90 -24.35
N THR A 75 5.94 -0.22 -24.30
CA THR A 75 6.36 -0.86 -23.03
C THR A 75 7.25 0.06 -22.20
N LEU A 76 8.23 0.72 -22.83
CA LEU A 76 9.10 1.69 -22.15
C LEU A 76 8.32 2.88 -21.59
N LYS A 77 7.36 3.42 -22.34
CA LYS A 77 6.49 4.51 -21.87
C LYS A 77 5.71 4.11 -20.62
N VAL A 78 5.15 2.90 -20.57
CA VAL A 78 4.44 2.39 -19.39
C VAL A 78 5.35 2.30 -18.18
N GLU A 79 6.53 1.71 -18.33
CA GLU A 79 7.50 1.57 -17.22
C GLU A 79 8.01 2.94 -16.73
N MET A 80 8.25 3.89 -17.63
CA MET A 80 8.63 5.26 -17.26
C MET A 80 7.52 5.98 -16.47
N ALA A 81 6.27 5.86 -16.92
CA ALA A 81 5.12 6.44 -16.21
C ALA A 81 4.95 5.81 -14.82
N ASN A 82 5.04 4.48 -14.73
CA ASN A 82 4.97 3.76 -13.45
C ASN A 82 6.08 4.18 -12.48
N ARG A 83 7.30 4.39 -12.99
CA ARG A 83 8.43 4.85 -12.20
C ARG A 83 8.23 6.28 -11.70
N LYS A 84 7.76 7.19 -12.56
CA LYS A 84 7.43 8.58 -12.20
C LYS A 84 6.35 8.62 -11.11
N PHE A 85 5.28 7.84 -11.29
CA PHE A 85 4.20 7.71 -10.32
C PHE A 85 4.71 7.26 -8.94
N ARG A 86 5.47 6.16 -8.88
CA ARG A 86 6.10 5.69 -7.63
C ARG A 86 7.02 6.73 -6.98
N GLN A 87 7.76 7.48 -7.79
CA GLN A 87 8.63 8.54 -7.29
C GLN A 87 7.85 9.68 -6.63
N GLN A 88 6.69 10.06 -7.19
CA GLN A 88 5.81 11.06 -6.57
C GLN A 88 5.16 10.50 -5.28
N MET A 89 4.73 9.24 -5.28
CA MET A 89 4.22 8.58 -4.06
C MET A 89 5.24 8.59 -2.92
N ALA A 90 6.49 8.21 -3.23
CA ALA A 90 7.59 8.24 -2.26
C ALA A 90 7.83 9.67 -1.72
N GLY A 91 7.71 10.69 -2.59
CA GLY A 91 7.76 12.09 -2.20
C GLY A 91 6.66 12.49 -1.21
N ILE A 92 5.42 12.07 -1.45
CA ILE A 92 4.29 12.31 -0.56
C ILE A 92 4.50 11.62 0.79
N GLN A 93 4.90 10.35 0.78
CA GLN A 93 5.14 9.58 1.99
C GLN A 93 6.25 10.21 2.86
N ALA A 94 7.37 10.61 2.26
CA ALA A 94 8.44 11.31 2.95
C ALA A 94 7.99 12.69 3.50
N THR A 95 7.20 13.43 2.73
CA THR A 95 6.65 14.73 3.15
C THR A 95 5.74 14.56 4.36
N LEU A 96 4.82 13.61 4.34
CA LEU A 96 3.94 13.32 5.48
C LEU A 96 4.75 12.95 6.72
N SER A 97 5.75 12.06 6.59
CA SER A 97 6.53 11.64 7.74
C SER A 97 7.40 12.73 8.37
N SER A 98 7.63 13.84 7.65
CA SER A 98 8.38 14.98 8.17
C SER A 98 7.63 15.76 9.23
N PHE A 99 6.30 15.61 9.29
CA PHE A 99 5.49 16.13 10.38
C PHE A 99 5.54 15.13 11.54
N THR A 100 5.87 15.62 12.74
CA THR A 100 6.00 14.76 13.92
C THR A 100 5.27 15.31 15.13
N PHE A 101 4.75 14.41 15.98
CA PHE A 101 3.94 14.73 17.15
C PHE A 101 4.38 13.94 18.37
N ASP A 102 4.10 14.44 19.58
CA ASP A 102 4.51 13.76 20.82
C ASP A 102 3.65 12.55 21.19
N GLN A 103 2.51 12.38 20.52
CA GLN A 103 1.54 11.31 20.77
C GLN A 103 1.14 10.60 19.49
N ILE A 104 0.69 9.36 19.63
CA ILE A 104 0.11 8.53 18.58
C ILE A 104 -1.40 8.73 18.60
N GLY A 105 -2.00 8.94 17.44
CA GLY A 105 -3.44 9.14 17.31
C GLY A 105 -3.83 9.82 16.01
N SER A 106 -5.13 9.88 15.73
CA SER A 106 -5.66 10.51 14.51
C SER A 106 -5.52 12.03 14.56
N LEU A 107 -5.36 12.64 13.39
CA LEU A 107 -5.27 14.09 13.24
C LEU A 107 -6.68 14.71 13.25
N TYR A 108 -6.93 15.65 14.15
CA TYR A 108 -8.19 16.38 14.25
C TYR A 108 -7.98 17.87 14.01
N TRP A 109 -9.02 18.53 13.51
CA TRP A 109 -9.10 19.98 13.40
C TRP A 109 -9.88 20.54 14.58
N ASP A 110 -9.32 21.53 15.27
CA ASP A 110 -10.02 22.29 16.30
C ASP A 110 -10.50 23.63 15.72
N GLU A 111 -11.81 23.79 15.54
CA GLU A 111 -12.42 25.02 15.03
C GLU A 111 -12.19 26.23 15.96
N GLN A 112 -12.02 26.01 17.26
CA GLN A 112 -11.87 27.10 18.23
C GLN A 112 -10.49 27.73 18.16
N THR A 113 -9.46 26.88 18.07
CA THR A 113 -8.07 27.33 17.97
C THR A 113 -7.60 27.52 16.53
N SER A 114 -8.37 26.99 15.55
CA SER A 114 -7.98 26.92 14.14
C SER A 114 -6.63 26.23 13.95
N ASP A 115 -6.39 25.16 14.72
CA ASP A 115 -5.16 24.38 14.70
C ASP A 115 -5.45 22.86 14.69
N PHE A 116 -4.44 22.07 14.34
CA PHE A 116 -4.51 20.62 14.36
C PHE A 116 -4.02 20.04 15.69
N PHE A 117 -4.68 18.98 16.16
CA PHE A 117 -4.23 18.24 17.33
C PHE A 117 -4.34 16.72 17.13
N ILE A 118 -3.63 15.96 17.95
CA ILE A 118 -3.68 14.50 17.95
C ILE A 118 -4.71 14.03 18.98
N GLY A 119 -5.74 13.34 18.50
CA GLY A 119 -6.83 12.80 19.30
C GLY A 119 -6.87 11.27 19.30
N PRO A 120 -7.94 10.66 19.82
CA PRO A 120 -8.16 9.23 19.74
C PRO A 120 -8.10 8.73 18.29
N GLU A 121 -7.57 7.54 18.07
CA GLU A 121 -7.54 6.92 16.75
C GLU A 121 -8.94 6.39 16.36
N ILE A 122 -9.32 6.61 15.11
CA ILE A 122 -10.70 6.44 14.62
C ILE A 122 -11.20 4.99 14.67
N GLU A 123 -10.38 3.99 14.33
CA GLU A 123 -10.81 2.58 14.27
C GLU A 123 -10.97 1.97 15.66
N THR A 124 -9.99 2.19 16.53
CA THR A 124 -9.97 1.64 17.88
C THR A 124 -10.81 2.46 18.86
N GLY A 125 -11.04 3.75 18.58
CA GLY A 125 -11.68 4.71 19.47
C GLY A 125 -10.86 5.01 20.73
N LYS A 126 -9.55 4.72 20.71
CA LYS A 126 -8.64 4.80 21.86
C LYS A 126 -7.49 5.77 21.58
N GLY A 127 -6.71 6.08 22.62
CA GLY A 127 -5.63 7.06 22.56
C GLY A 127 -6.13 8.48 22.91
N PRO A 128 -5.32 9.51 22.63
CA PRO A 128 -3.98 9.44 22.03
C PRO A 128 -2.99 8.74 22.96
N TRP A 129 -2.04 7.97 22.42
CA TRP A 129 -1.06 7.23 23.21
C TRP A 129 0.27 7.97 23.29
N ALA A 130 0.89 7.99 24.47
CA ALA A 130 2.24 8.49 24.64
C ALA A 130 3.31 7.45 24.26
N SER A 131 2.92 6.19 24.00
CA SER A 131 3.84 5.08 23.78
C SER A 131 3.40 4.11 22.69
N SER A 132 4.35 3.69 21.87
CA SER A 132 4.16 2.64 20.86
C SER A 132 3.68 1.33 21.48
N THR A 133 4.14 0.99 22.69
CA THR A 133 3.73 -0.24 23.37
C THR A 133 2.25 -0.23 23.74
N ASP A 134 1.74 0.90 24.25
CA ASP A 134 0.32 1.04 24.59
C ASP A 134 -0.52 0.99 23.32
N TYR A 135 -0.08 1.70 22.27
CA TYR A 135 -0.70 1.65 20.94
C TYR A 135 -0.78 0.23 20.38
N TYR A 136 0.34 -0.52 20.35
CA TYR A 136 0.35 -1.89 19.82
C TYR A 136 -0.46 -2.86 20.65
N ALA A 137 -0.50 -2.68 21.98
CA ALA A 137 -1.33 -3.49 22.85
C ALA A 137 -2.82 -3.28 22.55
N ASP A 138 -3.25 -2.02 22.41
CA ASP A 138 -4.64 -1.67 22.09
C ASP A 138 -5.03 -2.08 20.68
N LEU A 139 -4.17 -1.85 19.69
CA LEU A 139 -4.38 -2.27 18.31
C LEU A 139 -4.55 -3.79 18.19
N ALA A 140 -3.69 -4.57 18.85
CA ALA A 140 -3.78 -6.03 18.85
C ALA A 140 -5.07 -6.53 19.52
N ASN A 141 -5.45 -5.93 20.65
CA ASN A 141 -6.68 -6.29 21.34
C ASN A 141 -7.91 -5.95 20.49
N HIS A 142 -7.90 -4.80 19.82
CA HIS A 142 -8.96 -4.41 18.89
C HIS A 142 -9.06 -5.38 17.71
N ALA A 143 -7.94 -5.70 17.04
CA ALA A 143 -7.92 -6.65 15.93
C ALA A 143 -8.49 -8.02 16.32
N LEU A 144 -8.19 -8.50 17.54
CA LEU A 144 -8.76 -9.74 18.06
C LEU A 144 -10.28 -9.63 18.27
N GLN A 145 -10.76 -8.53 18.88
CA GLN A 145 -12.19 -8.29 19.11
C GLN A 145 -12.97 -8.20 17.80
N VAL A 146 -12.44 -7.51 16.79
CA VAL A 146 -13.05 -7.40 15.45
C VAL A 146 -13.10 -8.78 14.80
N CYS A 147 -12.03 -9.57 14.90
CA CYS A 147 -12.01 -10.93 14.37
C CYS A 147 -13.09 -11.81 15.01
N VAL A 148 -13.23 -11.81 16.33
CA VAL A 148 -14.29 -12.58 17.04
C VAL A 148 -15.69 -12.17 16.59
N ARG A 149 -15.89 -10.89 16.26
CA ARG A 149 -17.20 -10.39 15.86
C ARG A 149 -17.56 -10.73 14.42
N ASN A 150 -16.57 -10.68 13.52
CA ASN A 150 -16.80 -10.59 12.07
C ASN A 150 -16.26 -11.77 11.27
N ALA A 151 -15.35 -12.58 11.83
CA ALA A 151 -14.72 -13.66 11.08
C ALA A 151 -15.63 -14.89 10.97
N ALA A 152 -15.39 -15.70 9.94
CA ALA A 152 -16.03 -17.01 9.84
C ALA A 152 -15.51 -17.96 10.95
N PRO A 153 -16.32 -18.90 11.46
CA PRO A 153 -15.92 -19.81 12.55
C PRO A 153 -14.62 -20.60 12.30
N GLY A 154 -14.27 -20.84 11.04
CA GLY A 154 -13.03 -21.52 10.66
C GLY A 154 -11.75 -20.71 10.93
N VAL A 155 -11.85 -19.40 11.13
CA VAL A 155 -10.72 -18.53 11.48
C VAL A 155 -10.41 -18.64 12.97
N GLU A 156 -11.44 -18.60 13.82
CA GLU A 156 -11.30 -18.67 15.29
C GLU A 156 -10.76 -20.00 15.78
N THR A 157 -11.07 -21.08 15.08
CA THR A 157 -10.58 -22.44 15.41
C THR A 157 -9.16 -22.70 14.91
N SER A 158 -8.59 -21.81 14.09
CA SER A 158 -7.21 -21.94 13.61
C SER A 158 -6.21 -21.46 14.66
N CYS A 159 -5.01 -22.07 14.70
CA CYS A 159 -3.90 -21.53 15.48
C CYS A 159 -3.59 -20.07 15.11
N SER A 160 -3.83 -19.68 13.86
CA SER A 160 -3.61 -18.32 13.37
C SER A 160 -4.44 -17.24 14.10
N PHE A 161 -5.49 -17.63 14.82
CA PHE A 161 -6.26 -16.73 15.67
C PHE A 161 -5.39 -16.08 16.77
N ALA A 162 -4.28 -16.71 17.16
CA ALA A 162 -3.34 -16.16 18.13
C ALA A 162 -2.37 -15.10 17.57
N ILE A 163 -2.48 -14.71 16.30
CA ILE A 163 -1.61 -13.68 15.69
C ILE A 163 -1.54 -12.40 16.52
N PRO A 164 -2.65 -11.80 17.01
CA PRO A 164 -2.57 -10.57 17.79
C PRO A 164 -1.80 -10.73 19.11
N ILE A 165 -1.76 -11.94 19.68
CA ILE A 165 -0.98 -12.23 20.90
C ILE A 165 0.51 -12.26 20.56
N LEU A 166 0.88 -12.99 19.50
CA LEU A 166 2.27 -13.07 19.05
C LEU A 166 2.79 -11.72 18.53
N PHE A 167 1.93 -10.93 17.89
CA PHE A 167 2.25 -9.58 17.43
C PHE A 167 2.77 -8.72 18.58
N LYS A 168 2.06 -8.66 19.72
CA LYS A 168 2.49 -7.89 20.88
C LYS A 168 3.88 -8.30 21.35
N HIS A 169 4.15 -9.60 21.38
CA HIS A 169 5.46 -10.12 21.77
C HIS A 169 6.54 -9.78 20.75
N LEU A 170 6.29 -10.01 19.45
CA LEU A 170 7.25 -9.70 18.39
C LEU A 170 7.57 -8.21 18.32
N MET A 171 6.59 -7.32 18.51
CA MET A 171 6.85 -5.88 18.59
C MET A 171 7.73 -5.50 19.79
N SER A 172 7.67 -6.24 20.91
CA SER A 172 8.60 -6.04 22.03
C SER A 172 10.04 -6.48 21.72
N LEU A 173 10.23 -7.40 20.75
CA LEU A 173 11.55 -7.91 20.35
C LEU A 173 12.17 -7.13 19.19
N TYR A 174 11.34 -6.73 18.23
CA TYR A 174 11.77 -6.15 16.96
C TYR A 174 11.43 -4.66 16.80
N GLY A 175 10.50 -4.12 17.60
CA GLY A 175 10.16 -2.69 17.56
C GLY A 175 11.38 -1.82 17.85
N HIS A 176 11.55 -0.75 17.08
CA HIS A 176 12.72 0.12 17.19
C HIS A 176 12.79 0.77 18.57
N SER A 177 13.96 0.65 19.19
CA SER A 177 14.23 1.08 20.56
C SER A 177 14.49 2.58 20.74
N SER A 178 14.27 3.42 19.70
CA SER A 178 14.24 4.88 19.86
C SER A 178 13.03 5.25 20.73
N PRO A 179 13.12 6.28 21.61
CA PRO A 179 12.45 6.25 22.90
C PRO A 179 11.00 5.82 22.75
N MET A 180 10.55 4.94 23.64
CA MET A 180 9.15 4.47 23.69
C MET A 180 8.13 5.63 23.71
N ARG A 181 8.58 6.89 23.76
CA ARG A 181 7.83 8.14 23.72
C ARG A 181 8.49 9.08 22.71
N GLY A 182 7.80 9.35 21.60
CA GLY A 182 7.95 10.49 20.69
C GLY A 182 9.36 10.86 20.14
N PRO A 183 9.44 11.66 19.08
CA PRO A 183 8.31 12.14 18.28
C PRO A 183 7.85 11.08 17.25
N PHE A 184 6.54 11.02 16.99
CA PHE A 184 5.87 10.09 16.08
C PHE A 184 5.54 10.76 14.76
N SER A 185 5.86 10.12 13.64
CA SER A 185 5.67 10.68 12.30
C SER A 185 4.22 10.54 11.80
N LEU A 186 3.76 11.55 11.07
CA LEU A 186 2.45 11.52 10.42
C LEU A 186 2.47 10.55 9.21
N THR A 187 1.40 9.77 9.07
CA THR A 187 1.21 8.86 7.94
C THR A 187 -0.27 8.72 7.60
N ASN A 188 -0.59 8.36 6.35
CA ASN A 188 -1.91 7.86 5.99
C ASN A 188 -1.84 6.33 5.94
N ARG A 189 -2.56 5.65 6.84
CA ARG A 189 -2.54 4.18 6.93
C ARG A 189 -3.15 3.48 5.72
N ASP A 190 -4.02 4.16 4.98
CA ASP A 190 -4.60 3.68 3.72
C ASP A 190 -3.97 4.36 2.49
N PHE A 191 -2.70 4.79 2.62
CA PHE A 191 -1.99 5.35 1.48
C PHE A 191 -1.75 4.29 0.40
N GLY A 192 -2.29 4.54 -0.78
CA GLY A 192 -2.21 3.61 -1.90
C GLY A 192 -2.68 4.23 -3.19
N ALA A 193 -2.55 3.49 -4.29
CA ALA A 193 -2.94 3.97 -5.61
C ALA A 193 -4.44 4.30 -5.73
N HIS A 194 -5.29 3.78 -4.83
CA HIS A 194 -6.74 4.06 -4.82
C HIS A 194 -7.11 5.42 -4.24
N ASN A 195 -6.21 6.02 -3.45
CA ASN A 195 -6.41 7.32 -2.82
C ASN A 195 -5.64 8.45 -3.51
N LEU A 196 -5.23 8.24 -4.77
CA LEU A 196 -4.45 9.18 -5.57
C LEU A 196 -5.17 9.58 -6.84
N LEU A 197 -5.27 10.89 -7.07
CA LEU A 197 -5.76 11.48 -8.31
C LEU A 197 -4.58 11.80 -9.22
N VAL A 198 -4.71 11.44 -10.50
CA VAL A 198 -3.67 11.68 -11.51
C VAL A 198 -4.24 12.49 -12.69
N ASN A 199 -3.39 13.31 -13.30
CA ASN A 199 -3.69 13.95 -14.59
C ASN A 199 -3.39 13.02 -15.78
N ASP A 200 -3.59 13.50 -17.00
CA ASP A 200 -3.37 12.74 -18.23
C ASP A 200 -1.89 12.37 -18.44
N ASP A 201 -0.97 13.08 -17.79
CA ASP A 201 0.48 12.84 -17.79
C ASP A 201 0.96 11.93 -16.63
N PHE A 202 0.02 11.27 -15.94
CA PHE A 202 0.27 10.41 -14.77
C PHE A 202 0.91 11.10 -13.58
N GLU A 203 0.78 12.42 -13.50
CA GLU A 203 1.24 13.18 -12.36
C GLU A 203 0.20 13.14 -11.28
N ILE A 204 0.62 12.83 -10.06
CA ILE A 204 -0.25 12.92 -8.90
C ILE A 204 -0.61 14.39 -8.68
N VAL A 205 -1.90 14.70 -8.76
CA VAL A 205 -2.46 16.05 -8.55
C VAL A 205 -3.22 16.19 -7.24
N GLY A 206 -3.52 15.07 -6.58
CA GLY A 206 -4.22 15.10 -5.30
C GLY A 206 -4.17 13.78 -4.55
N VAL A 207 -4.26 13.88 -3.22
CA VAL A 207 -4.48 12.77 -2.30
C VAL A 207 -5.88 12.95 -1.71
N ILE A 208 -6.67 11.89 -1.74
CA ILE A 208 -8.01 11.86 -1.13
C ILE A 208 -8.03 10.88 0.04
N ASP A 209 -9.17 10.81 0.72
CA ASP A 209 -9.39 9.87 1.83
C ASP A 209 -8.33 10.00 2.93
N LEU A 210 -8.40 11.13 3.63
CA LEU A 210 -7.48 11.48 4.70
C LEU A 210 -7.96 11.02 6.08
N ASP A 211 -9.05 10.24 6.14
CA ASP A 211 -9.61 9.71 7.39
C ASP A 211 -8.61 8.74 8.08
N GLY A 212 -7.73 8.10 7.30
CA GLY A 212 -6.66 7.23 7.80
C GLY A 212 -5.40 7.96 8.28
N VAL A 213 -5.39 9.29 8.32
CA VAL A 213 -4.22 10.09 8.73
C VAL A 213 -4.03 10.11 10.24
N MET A 214 -2.84 9.70 10.69
CA MET A 214 -2.50 9.67 12.10
C MET A 214 -1.00 9.87 12.34
N ALA A 215 -0.64 10.38 13.52
CA ALA A 215 0.72 10.28 14.03
C ALA A 215 0.95 8.85 14.53
N ALA A 216 2.02 8.19 14.06
CA ALA A 216 2.22 6.77 14.29
C ALA A 216 3.68 6.39 14.55
N PRO A 217 3.92 5.23 15.19
CA PRO A 217 5.26 4.65 15.27
C PRO A 217 5.85 4.40 13.88
N ILE A 218 7.18 4.44 13.80
CA ILE A 218 7.89 4.38 12.52
C ILE A 218 7.63 3.07 11.75
N GLU A 219 7.30 1.96 12.41
CA GLU A 219 6.92 0.70 11.78
C GLU A 219 5.58 0.79 11.01
N VAL A 220 4.68 1.67 11.45
CA VAL A 220 3.41 1.97 10.76
C VAL A 220 3.64 2.89 9.56
N VAL A 221 4.60 3.82 9.70
CA VAL A 221 4.97 4.79 8.67
C VAL A 221 5.75 4.12 7.53
N ALA A 222 6.62 3.16 7.87
CA ALA A 222 7.48 2.43 6.94
C ALA A 222 6.77 1.29 6.20
N GLN A 223 5.49 1.48 5.84
CA GLN A 223 4.72 0.53 5.05
C GLN A 223 4.78 0.88 3.55
N TYR A 224 4.70 -0.15 2.70
CA TYR A 224 4.57 0.07 1.26
C TYR A 224 3.13 0.46 0.91
N PRO A 225 2.92 1.39 -0.04
CA PRO A 225 1.58 1.82 -0.40
C PRO A 225 0.72 0.68 -0.95
N VAL A 226 -0.54 0.63 -0.54
CA VAL A 226 -1.45 -0.46 -0.92
C VAL A 226 -1.86 -0.38 -2.39
N LEU A 227 -2.19 -1.53 -2.98
CA LEU A 227 -2.65 -1.65 -4.38
C LEU A 227 -1.68 -1.10 -5.45
N THR A 228 -0.38 -1.04 -5.15
CA THR A 228 0.68 -0.58 -6.08
C THR A 228 1.52 -1.72 -6.68
N GLY A 229 1.21 -2.98 -6.34
CA GLY A 229 2.06 -4.12 -6.69
C GLY A 229 3.36 -4.23 -5.87
N LEU A 230 3.49 -3.42 -4.81
CA LEU A 230 4.60 -3.41 -3.85
C LEU A 230 4.28 -4.27 -2.62
N GLU A 231 3.56 -5.37 -2.80
CA GLU A 231 3.21 -6.26 -1.69
C GLU A 231 4.40 -7.13 -1.31
N ARG A 232 4.86 -7.00 -0.06
CA ARG A 232 5.84 -7.91 0.52
C ARG A 232 5.22 -9.28 0.81
N GLU A 233 6.00 -10.33 0.61
CA GLU A 233 5.64 -11.67 1.06
C GLU A 233 5.93 -11.84 2.56
N PRO A 234 5.17 -12.69 3.28
CA PRO A 234 5.43 -12.97 4.69
C PRO A 234 6.87 -13.48 4.89
N PRO A 235 7.59 -13.04 5.93
CA PRO A 235 8.97 -13.45 6.17
C PRO A 235 9.18 -14.96 6.13
N GLY A 236 10.02 -15.39 5.19
CA GLY A 236 10.40 -16.78 5.04
C GLY A 236 9.33 -17.72 4.49
N HIS A 237 8.25 -17.17 3.94
CA HIS A 237 7.30 -17.88 3.07
C HIS A 237 8.03 -18.41 1.84
N VAL A 238 7.69 -19.64 1.44
CA VAL A 238 8.17 -20.24 0.19
C VAL A 238 6.95 -20.50 -0.68
N GLU A 239 6.79 -19.70 -1.73
CA GLU A 239 5.67 -19.86 -2.65
C GLU A 239 5.91 -21.02 -3.62
N THR A 240 4.88 -21.85 -3.80
CA THR A 240 4.95 -23.06 -4.63
C THR A 240 4.14 -22.92 -5.92
N ARG A 241 3.24 -21.93 -6.01
CA ARG A 241 2.41 -21.71 -7.19
C ARG A 241 3.18 -20.89 -8.24
N PRO A 242 3.34 -21.39 -9.48
CA PRO A 242 4.13 -20.72 -10.53
C PRO A 242 3.73 -19.25 -10.77
N ALA A 243 2.44 -18.95 -10.89
CA ALA A 243 1.96 -17.60 -11.12
C ALA A 243 2.32 -16.62 -9.99
N ALA A 244 2.37 -17.11 -8.74
CA ALA A 244 2.75 -16.30 -7.59
C ALA A 244 4.28 -16.14 -7.49
N ILE A 245 5.06 -17.16 -7.88
CA ILE A 245 6.53 -17.06 -7.99
C ILE A 245 6.92 -15.97 -9.00
N ASP A 246 6.31 -15.96 -10.18
CA ASP A 246 6.60 -14.94 -11.21
C ASP A 246 6.20 -13.53 -10.78
N ARG A 247 5.13 -13.39 -9.99
CA ARG A 247 4.74 -12.13 -9.36
C ARG A 247 5.80 -11.68 -8.36
N ILE A 248 6.20 -12.55 -7.43
CA ILE A 248 7.20 -12.26 -6.40
C ILE A 248 8.52 -11.81 -7.03
N ARG A 249 9.00 -12.55 -8.04
CA ARG A 249 10.23 -12.24 -8.77
C ARG A 249 10.19 -10.86 -9.45
N ARG A 250 9.02 -10.42 -9.90
CA ARG A 250 8.82 -9.07 -10.48
C ARG A 250 8.69 -7.97 -9.43
N THR A 251 8.11 -8.29 -8.26
CA THR A 251 7.89 -7.34 -7.17
C THR A 251 9.15 -7.07 -6.36
N GLU A 252 10.00 -8.07 -6.12
CA GLU A 252 11.22 -7.92 -5.31
C GLU A 252 12.15 -6.75 -5.73
N PRO A 253 12.52 -6.58 -7.02
CA PRO A 253 13.32 -5.42 -7.43
C PRO A 253 12.56 -4.11 -7.26
N ARG A 254 11.22 -4.10 -7.41
CA ARG A 254 10.38 -2.91 -7.26
C ARG A 254 10.27 -2.45 -5.80
N LEU A 255 10.29 -3.38 -4.84
CA LEU A 255 10.34 -3.04 -3.41
C LEU A 255 11.63 -2.27 -3.10
N LYS A 256 12.78 -2.79 -3.55
CA LYS A 256 14.06 -2.12 -3.39
C LYS A 256 14.09 -0.76 -4.09
N GLU A 257 13.60 -0.70 -5.32
CA GLU A 257 13.53 0.55 -6.08
C GLU A 257 12.68 1.61 -5.34
N TYR A 258 11.51 1.23 -4.81
CA TYR A 258 10.65 2.15 -4.08
C TYR A 258 11.28 2.61 -2.76
N LYS A 259 11.92 1.71 -2.01
CA LYS A 259 12.71 2.08 -0.82
C LYS A 259 13.74 3.16 -1.16
N ASP A 260 14.50 2.97 -2.24
CA ASP A 260 15.53 3.92 -2.66
C ASP A 260 14.91 5.27 -3.10
N MET A 261 13.70 5.25 -3.69
CA MET A 261 12.95 6.49 -3.98
C MET A 261 12.53 7.24 -2.72
N VAL A 262 12.11 6.53 -1.67
CA VAL A 262 11.77 7.12 -0.37
C VAL A 262 13.01 7.73 0.27
N GLU A 263 14.13 7.00 0.28
CA GLU A 263 15.41 7.49 0.80
C GLU A 263 15.88 8.77 0.10
N MET A 264 15.76 8.82 -1.24
CA MET A 264 16.03 10.04 -2.02
C MET A 264 15.05 11.19 -1.72
N ALA A 265 13.79 10.89 -1.39
CA ALA A 265 12.82 11.89 -1.01
C ALA A 265 13.12 12.47 0.39
N GLU A 266 13.40 11.62 1.37
CA GLU A 266 13.82 12.00 2.73
C GLU A 266 15.10 12.86 2.69
N ALA A 267 16.08 12.49 1.86
CA ALA A 267 17.29 13.26 1.67
C ALA A 267 17.04 14.67 1.11
N ARG A 268 16.09 14.82 0.16
CA ARG A 268 15.74 16.11 -0.45
C ARG A 268 15.09 17.08 0.53
N ILE A 269 14.33 16.56 1.50
CA ILE A 269 13.64 17.35 2.52
C ILE A 269 14.55 17.61 3.74
N GLY A 270 15.72 16.96 3.80
CA GLY A 270 16.72 17.18 4.85
C GLY A 270 16.55 16.30 6.07
N MET A 271 15.74 15.24 6.00
CA MET A 271 15.45 14.35 7.14
C MET A 271 16.68 13.54 7.61
N ASN A 272 17.70 13.40 6.77
CA ASN A 272 18.93 12.65 7.10
C ASN A 272 19.87 13.38 8.10
N LYS A 273 19.48 14.55 8.62
CA LYS A 273 20.35 15.42 9.44
C LYS A 273 19.99 15.45 10.93
N GLU A 274 18.79 15.00 11.29
CA GLU A 274 18.31 14.97 12.67
C GLU A 274 18.18 13.51 13.10
N GLY A 275 18.54 13.15 14.34
CA GLY A 275 18.77 11.78 14.81
C GLY A 275 17.59 10.79 14.78
N ASN A 276 16.56 11.02 13.96
CA ASN A 276 15.52 10.06 13.62
C ASN A 276 16.00 9.07 12.55
N ALA A 277 15.69 7.79 12.74
CA ALA A 277 15.95 6.79 11.71
C ALA A 277 15.03 7.05 10.50
N PRO A 278 15.58 7.22 9.28
CA PRO A 278 14.77 7.37 8.08
C PRO A 278 13.83 6.17 7.89
N MET A 279 12.58 6.42 7.47
CA MET A 279 11.60 5.35 7.27
C MET A 279 12.09 4.36 6.21
N ALA A 280 12.86 4.83 5.22
CA ALA A 280 13.42 3.99 4.17
C ALA A 280 14.25 2.83 4.73
N ASN A 281 14.95 3.04 5.85
CA ASN A 281 15.74 1.98 6.50
C ASN A 281 14.87 0.86 7.08
N LEU A 282 13.61 1.17 7.38
CA LEU A 282 12.69 0.28 8.05
C LEU A 282 11.70 -0.41 7.14
N MET A 283 11.52 0.07 5.91
CA MET A 283 10.57 -0.51 4.97
C MET A 283 10.79 -2.00 4.72
N LEU A 284 12.04 -2.48 4.77
CA LEU A 284 12.40 -3.88 4.59
C LEU A 284 12.66 -4.63 5.92
N SER A 285 12.53 -3.97 7.06
CA SER A 285 12.80 -4.56 8.38
C SER A 285 11.79 -5.65 8.76
N GLU A 286 12.17 -6.48 9.73
CA GLU A 286 11.27 -7.45 10.35
C GLU A 286 10.16 -6.74 11.15
N ALA A 287 10.47 -5.62 11.81
CA ALA A 287 9.48 -4.83 12.55
C ALA A 287 8.32 -4.35 11.67
N ALA A 288 8.65 -3.79 10.49
CA ALA A 288 7.64 -3.41 9.50
C ALA A 288 6.84 -4.63 8.98
N SER A 289 7.47 -5.79 8.86
CA SER A 289 6.79 -7.04 8.46
C SER A 289 5.85 -7.55 9.54
N VAL A 290 6.23 -7.47 10.82
CA VAL A 290 5.38 -7.82 11.96
C VAL A 290 4.15 -6.90 11.99
N PHE A 291 4.30 -5.59 11.75
CA PHE A 291 3.14 -4.72 11.61
C PHE A 291 2.24 -5.10 10.43
N GLN A 292 2.85 -5.36 9.27
CA GLN A 292 2.11 -5.80 8.07
C GLN A 292 1.29 -7.08 8.34
N GLY A 293 1.81 -8.03 9.10
CA GLY A 293 1.09 -9.25 9.45
C GLY A 293 -0.20 -8.99 10.24
N LEU A 294 -0.20 -8.01 11.14
CA LEU A 294 -1.42 -7.61 11.85
C LEU A 294 -2.42 -6.91 10.93
N VAL A 295 -1.95 -6.06 10.01
CA VAL A 295 -2.82 -5.45 8.98
C VAL A 295 -3.49 -6.52 8.12
N ARG A 296 -2.74 -7.53 7.68
CA ARG A 296 -3.28 -8.65 6.89
C ARG A 296 -4.25 -9.52 7.69
N TYR A 297 -4.04 -9.68 8.99
CA TYR A 297 -4.97 -10.37 9.89
C TYR A 297 -6.37 -9.72 9.91
N GLY A 298 -6.44 -8.40 9.76
CA GLY A 298 -7.70 -7.65 9.66
C GLY A 298 -8.58 -8.05 8.47
N GLY A 299 -8.03 -8.73 7.46
CA GLY A 299 -8.80 -9.27 6.34
C GLY A 299 -9.61 -10.54 6.67
N HIS A 300 -9.44 -11.12 7.86
CA HIS A 300 -10.16 -12.30 8.36
C HIS A 300 -10.15 -13.53 7.43
N GLN A 301 -9.09 -13.66 6.62
CA GLN A 301 -8.93 -14.78 5.70
C GLN A 301 -8.05 -15.85 6.33
N LYS A 302 -8.64 -17.01 6.65
CA LYS A 302 -7.92 -18.11 7.32
C LYS A 302 -6.58 -18.44 6.65
N PHE A 303 -6.57 -18.62 5.33
CA PHE A 303 -5.34 -18.99 4.60
C PHE A 303 -4.27 -17.88 4.64
N VAL A 304 -4.65 -16.60 4.73
CA VAL A 304 -3.72 -15.48 4.88
C VAL A 304 -3.16 -15.49 6.30
N ASN A 305 -4.03 -15.66 7.28
CA ASN A 305 -3.66 -15.70 8.70
C ASN A 305 -2.73 -16.89 8.98
N ASP A 306 -2.99 -18.06 8.41
CA ASP A 306 -2.13 -19.23 8.58
C ASP A 306 -0.71 -18.97 8.05
N LYS A 307 -0.58 -18.34 6.86
CA LYS A 307 0.72 -17.96 6.31
C LYS A 307 1.48 -16.98 7.20
N TRP A 308 0.80 -15.97 7.74
CA TRP A 308 1.42 -15.00 8.64
C TRP A 308 1.77 -15.60 10.01
N MET A 309 0.99 -16.57 10.49
CA MET A 309 1.32 -17.31 11.71
C MET A 309 2.63 -18.08 11.54
N GLU A 310 2.83 -18.76 10.40
CA GLU A 310 4.10 -19.44 10.10
C GLU A 310 5.29 -18.46 10.07
N ALA A 311 5.11 -17.29 9.45
CA ALA A 311 6.13 -16.25 9.41
C ALA A 311 6.48 -15.75 10.83
N TYR A 312 5.48 -15.47 11.67
CA TYR A 312 5.67 -15.03 13.05
C TYR A 312 6.43 -16.06 13.89
N LEU A 313 6.06 -17.35 13.77
CA LEU A 313 6.76 -18.44 14.44
C LEU A 313 8.21 -18.56 13.96
N LYS A 314 8.48 -18.32 12.67
CA LYS A 314 9.83 -18.31 12.13
C LYS A 314 10.67 -17.16 12.70
N LEU A 315 10.11 -15.96 12.78
CA LEU A 315 10.77 -14.81 13.41
C LEU A 315 11.07 -15.05 14.88
N LEU A 316 10.14 -15.64 15.62
CA LEU A 316 10.35 -15.97 17.03
C LEU A 316 11.47 -17.00 17.21
N ARG A 317 11.47 -18.09 16.43
CA ARG A 317 12.53 -19.10 16.45
C ARG A 317 13.89 -18.52 16.04
N GLY A 318 13.90 -17.62 15.06
CA GLY A 318 15.10 -16.91 14.62
C GLY A 318 15.71 -16.08 15.75
N HIS A 319 14.89 -15.31 16.46
CA HIS A 319 15.32 -14.49 17.59
C HIS A 319 15.93 -15.34 18.72
N ILE A 320 15.28 -16.43 19.12
CA ILE A 320 15.78 -17.34 20.16
C ILE A 320 17.15 -17.90 19.78
N ARG A 321 17.31 -18.37 18.54
CA ARG A 321 18.58 -18.93 18.05
C ARG A 321 19.70 -17.89 17.99
N SER A 322 19.40 -16.64 17.64
CA SER A 322 20.40 -15.56 17.66
C SER A 322 20.80 -15.14 19.09
N GLY A 323 19.89 -15.25 20.06
CA GLY A 323 20.17 -14.99 21.47
C GLY A 323 21.06 -16.07 22.11
N GLU A 324 20.88 -17.33 21.75
CA GLU A 324 21.71 -18.45 22.23
C GLU A 324 23.18 -18.37 21.74
N GLN A 325 23.44 -17.71 20.61
CA GLN A 325 24.79 -17.50 20.06
C GLN A 325 25.54 -16.32 20.68
N GLN A 326 24.92 -15.56 21.60
CA GLN A 326 25.52 -14.41 22.28
C GLN A 326 25.89 -14.66 23.76
N THR A 327 25.70 -15.88 24.27
CA THR A 327 26.21 -16.28 25.58
C THR A 327 27.65 -16.82 25.46
N PRO A 328 28.63 -16.29 26.22
CA PRO A 328 30.04 -16.68 26.11
C PRO A 328 30.35 -18.12 26.53
#